data_AF-A0AAW9BTI0-F1
#
_entry.id   AF-A0AAW9BTI0-F1
#
_cell.length_a   1.000
_cell.length_b   1.000
_cell.length_c   1.000
_cell.angle_alpha   90.00
_cell.angle_beta   90.00
_cell.angle_gamma   90.00
#
_symmetry.space_group_name_H-M   'P 1'
#
loop_
_entity.id
_entity.type
_entity.pdbx_description
1 polymer ?
#
loop_
_entity_poly.entity_id
_entity_poly.type
_entity_poly.pdbx_seq_one_letter_code
_entity_poly.pdbx_strand_id
1 'polypeptide(L)'
;MTDQPISLEEIRLRLNELDDQLLSLLSERRKLSIEVAKSKVQTSKPVRDAVREQQLLVKLISNGRDKYELDAQYITKLFHTIIEDSVLLQQGYLQNLVNPQQSRKPLARVAFLGAKGSYSHLASREYFSRKNTELIELNCEHFKEVTRTVESGHADYGVLPIENTSSGSINEVYDLLQHTTLYIVGELTQP
;
A
#
# COMPACT_ATOMS: atom_id res chain seq x y z
N MET A 1 -26.05 -34.89 26.48
CA MET A 1 -26.34 -33.44 26.65
C MET A 1 -26.32 -32.86 25.25
N THR A 2 -27.47 -32.34 24.84
CA THR A 2 -27.81 -31.94 23.47
C THR A 2 -27.05 -30.69 23.04
N ASP A 3 -26.16 -30.84 22.06
CA ASP A 3 -25.62 -29.71 21.28
C ASP A 3 -26.77 -29.12 20.46
N GLN A 4 -27.38 -28.04 20.95
CA GLN A 4 -28.23 -27.22 20.09
C GLN A 4 -27.31 -26.38 19.20
N PRO A 5 -27.51 -26.41 17.86
CA PRO A 5 -26.70 -25.61 16.96
C PRO A 5 -26.91 -24.12 17.26
N ILE A 6 -25.81 -23.39 17.45
CA ILE A 6 -25.80 -21.94 17.65
C ILE A 6 -26.55 -21.29 16.49
N SER A 7 -27.48 -20.38 16.78
CA SER A 7 -28.25 -19.71 15.74
C SER A 7 -27.37 -18.78 14.89
N LEU A 8 -27.73 -18.58 13.63
CA LEU A 8 -27.00 -17.70 12.73
C LEU A 8 -26.81 -16.28 13.30
N GLU A 9 -27.82 -15.77 13.99
CA GLU A 9 -27.79 -14.44 14.61
C GLU A 9 -26.80 -14.37 15.78
N GLU A 10 -26.73 -15.40 16.62
CA GLU A 10 -25.73 -15.47 17.70
C GLU A 10 -24.30 -15.56 17.15
N ILE A 11 -24.09 -16.29 16.05
CA ILE A 11 -22.77 -16.35 15.39
C ILE A 11 -22.38 -14.96 14.87
N ARG A 12 -23.32 -14.24 14.23
CA ARG A 12 -23.08 -12.89 13.71
C ARG A 12 -22.77 -11.88 14.81
N LEU A 13 -23.48 -11.94 15.94
CA LEU A 13 -23.20 -11.09 17.10
C LEU A 13 -21.78 -11.34 17.63
N ARG A 14 -21.39 -12.61 17.75
CA ARG A 14 -20.03 -12.96 18.19
C ARG A 14 -18.95 -12.52 17.19
N LEU A 15 -19.25 -12.54 15.89
CA LEU A 15 -18.34 -12.02 14.87
C LEU A 15 -18.16 -10.50 15.02
N ASN A 16 -19.24 -9.75 15.23
CA ASN A 16 -19.17 -8.30 15.43
C ASN A 16 -18.32 -7.95 16.67
N GLU A 17 -18.48 -8.68 17.77
CA GLU A 17 -17.67 -8.49 18.98
C GLU A 17 -16.18 -8.76 18.74
N LEU A 18 -15.85 -9.77 17.93
CA LEU A 18 -14.48 -10.05 17.52
C LEU A 18 -13.92 -8.96 16.60
N ASP A 19 -14.73 -8.45 15.66
CA ASP A 19 -14.33 -7.37 14.77
C ASP A 19 -14.02 -6.09 15.53
N ASP A 20 -14.82 -5.75 16.56
CA ASP A 20 -14.54 -4.62 17.44
C ASP A 20 -13.22 -4.79 18.21
N GLN A 21 -12.91 -6.02 18.66
CA GLN A 21 -11.62 -6.31 19.29
C GLN A 21 -10.45 -6.17 18.30
N LEU A 22 -10.62 -6.61 17.05
CA LEU A 22 -9.62 -6.41 16.00
C LEU A 22 -9.37 -4.92 15.75
N LEU A 23 -10.43 -4.11 15.66
CA LEU A 23 -10.31 -2.66 15.49
C LEU A 23 -9.57 -2.01 16.66
N SER A 24 -9.87 -2.42 17.90
CA SER A 24 -9.18 -1.95 19.10
C SER A 24 -7.68 -2.29 19.07
N LEU A 25 -7.32 -3.54 18.75
CA LEU A 25 -5.93 -3.98 18.64
C LEU A 25 -5.17 -3.27 17.53
N LEU A 26 -5.81 -3.06 16.38
CA LEU A 26 -5.21 -2.31 15.27
C LEU A 26 -4.98 -0.84 15.64
N SER A 27 -5.91 -0.22 16.36
CA SER A 27 -5.78 1.15 16.88
C SER A 27 -4.61 1.27 17.85
N GLU A 28 -4.48 0.33 18.80
CA GLU A 28 -3.34 0.27 19.72
C GLU A 28 -2.02 0.08 18.98
N ARG A 29 -1.99 -0.84 18.01
CA ARG A 29 -0.81 -1.07 17.17
C ARG A 29 -0.38 0.19 16.43
N ARG A 30 -1.32 0.98 15.90
CA ARG A 30 -1.01 2.26 15.23
C ARG A 30 -0.37 3.26 16.19
N LYS A 31 -0.85 3.36 17.44
CA LYS A 31 -0.23 4.22 18.46
C LYS A 31 1.22 3.81 18.70
N LEU A 32 1.48 2.51 18.85
CA LEU A 32 2.84 1.98 19.01
C LEU A 32 3.73 2.25 17.79
N SER A 33 3.20 2.14 16.57
CA SER A 33 3.95 2.49 15.35
C SER A 33 4.40 3.95 15.32
N ILE A 34 3.61 4.87 15.87
CA ILE A 34 4.00 6.28 16.01
C ILE A 34 5.09 6.46 17.08
N GLU A 35 4.99 5.78 18.22
CA GLU A 35 6.05 5.79 19.24
C GLU A 35 7.37 5.22 18.70
N VAL A 36 7.32 4.17 17.87
CA VAL A 36 8.48 3.67 17.13
C VAL A 36 9.05 4.75 16.21
N ALA A 37 8.20 5.52 15.51
CA ALA A 37 8.65 6.64 14.69
C ALA A 37 9.44 7.66 15.51
N LYS A 38 8.89 8.09 16.67
CA LYS A 38 9.54 9.03 17.59
C LYS A 38 10.92 8.53 18.06
N SER A 39 11.00 7.26 18.42
CA SER A 39 12.26 6.63 18.83
C SER A 39 13.28 6.55 17.68
N LYS A 40 12.84 6.28 16.45
CA LYS A 40 13.71 6.26 15.26
C LYS A 40 14.28 7.63 14.92
N VAL A 41 13.51 8.72 15.12
CA VAL A 41 14.02 10.10 14.98
C VAL A 41 15.20 10.34 15.91
N GLN A 42 15.04 10.00 17.19
CA GLN A 42 16.07 10.20 18.21
C GLN A 42 17.33 9.37 17.96
N THR A 43 17.18 8.20 17.34
CA THR A 43 18.27 7.24 17.10
C THR A 43 18.81 7.25 15.67
N SER A 44 18.32 8.16 14.81
CA SER A 44 18.69 8.30 13.39
C SER A 44 18.60 6.99 12.57
N LYS A 45 17.64 6.12 12.89
CA LYS A 45 17.41 4.87 12.16
C LYS A 45 16.41 5.05 11.01
N PRO A 46 16.56 4.31 9.90
CA PRO A 46 15.61 4.37 8.79
C PRO A 46 14.22 3.87 9.20
N VAL A 47 13.18 4.39 8.55
CA VAL A 47 11.78 3.98 8.80
C VAL A 47 11.55 2.54 8.39
N ARG A 48 12.00 2.17 7.19
CA ARG A 48 11.82 0.84 6.65
C ARG A 48 13.02 -0.02 7.01
N ASP A 49 12.73 -1.16 7.63
CA ASP A 49 13.71 -2.16 8.02
C ASP A 49 13.23 -3.51 7.48
N ALA A 50 13.66 -3.81 6.25
CA ALA A 50 13.22 -4.99 5.52
C ALA A 50 13.57 -6.30 6.25
N VAL A 51 14.73 -6.33 6.92
CA VAL A 51 15.18 -7.50 7.69
C VAL A 51 14.25 -7.73 8.89
N ARG A 52 13.92 -6.66 9.62
CA ARG A 52 12.97 -6.72 10.74
C ARG A 52 11.56 -7.13 10.29
N GLU A 53 11.09 -6.59 9.16
CA GLU A 53 9.78 -6.92 8.57
C GLU A 53 9.70 -8.41 8.19
N GLN A 54 10.73 -8.93 7.53
CA GLN A 54 10.81 -10.34 7.15
C GLN A 54 10.83 -11.25 8.39
N GLN A 55 11.63 -10.91 9.41
CA GLN A 55 11.68 -11.68 10.67
C GLN A 55 10.33 -11.70 11.39
N LEU A 56 9.61 -10.57 11.38
CA LEU A 56 8.28 -10.49 11.97
C LEU A 56 7.30 -11.41 11.25
N LEU A 57 7.27 -11.37 9.91
CA LEU A 57 6.38 -12.22 9.10
C LEU A 57 6.67 -13.71 9.32
N VAL A 58 7.94 -14.12 9.29
CA VAL A 58 8.32 -15.53 9.56
C VAL A 58 7.80 -15.99 10.93
N LYS A 59 7.97 -15.16 11.96
CA LYS A 59 7.46 -15.45 13.31
C LYS A 59 5.93 -15.54 13.36
N LEU A 60 5.23 -14.68 12.63
CA LEU A 60 3.77 -14.67 12.60
C LEU A 60 3.23 -15.89 11.84
N ILE A 61 3.87 -16.28 10.76
CA ILE A 61 3.52 -17.47 9.98
C ILE A 61 3.70 -18.73 10.83
N SER A 62 4.83 -18.88 11.53
CA SER A 62 5.06 -20.03 12.41
C SER A 62 4.01 -20.07 13.53
N ASN A 63 3.81 -18.96 14.24
CA ASN A 63 2.85 -18.89 15.34
C ASN A 63 1.40 -19.11 14.88
N GLY A 64 1.03 -18.55 13.72
CA GLY A 64 -0.32 -18.68 13.18
C GLY A 64 -0.62 -20.12 12.77
N ARG A 65 0.35 -20.83 12.19
CA ARG A 65 0.21 -22.25 11.86
C ARG A 65 0.14 -23.12 13.12
N ASP A 66 1.07 -22.94 14.05
CA ASP A 66 1.26 -23.86 15.18
C ASP A 66 0.18 -23.69 16.27
N LYS A 67 -0.32 -22.46 16.47
CA LYS A 67 -1.23 -22.13 17.58
C LYS A 67 -2.66 -21.84 17.16
N TYR A 68 -2.85 -21.31 15.96
CA TYR A 68 -4.14 -20.77 15.52
C TYR A 68 -4.70 -21.46 14.27
N GLU A 69 -3.99 -22.45 13.72
CA GLU A 69 -4.39 -23.22 12.54
C GLU A 69 -4.69 -22.32 11.32
N LEU A 70 -3.99 -21.18 11.22
CA LEU A 70 -4.13 -20.24 10.12
C LEU A 70 -3.14 -20.54 9.00
N ASP A 71 -3.62 -20.45 7.76
CA ASP A 71 -2.79 -20.64 6.58
C ASP A 71 -1.73 -19.53 6.41
N ALA A 72 -0.55 -19.92 5.91
CA ALA A 72 0.59 -19.02 5.75
C ALA A 72 0.34 -17.90 4.73
N GLN A 73 -0.36 -18.19 3.63
CA GLN A 73 -0.69 -17.20 2.60
C GLN A 73 -1.67 -16.16 3.15
N TYR A 74 -2.66 -16.60 3.93
CA TYR A 74 -3.61 -15.70 4.61
C TYR A 74 -2.90 -14.74 5.57
N ILE A 75 -2.05 -15.26 6.45
CA ILE A 75 -1.26 -14.44 7.41
C ILE A 75 -0.38 -13.46 6.66
N THR A 76 0.33 -13.93 5.64
CA THR A 76 1.26 -13.10 4.85
C THR A 76 0.53 -11.91 4.25
N LYS A 77 -0.60 -12.14 3.57
CA LYS A 77 -1.41 -11.08 2.95
C LYS A 77 -1.92 -10.07 3.98
N LEU A 78 -2.49 -10.55 5.09
CA LEU A 78 -3.05 -9.68 6.13
C LEU A 78 -1.97 -8.83 6.79
N PHE A 79 -0.86 -9.44 7.20
CA PHE A 79 0.18 -8.74 7.92
C PHE A 79 1.06 -7.86 7.03
N HIS A 80 1.19 -8.14 5.73
CA HIS A 80 1.78 -7.18 4.80
C HIS A 80 1.01 -5.86 4.79
N THR A 81 -0.32 -5.89 4.65
CA THR A 81 -1.16 -4.68 4.69
C THR A 81 -1.00 -3.92 6.00
N ILE A 82 -0.98 -4.64 7.13
CA ILE A 82 -0.81 -4.06 8.46
C ILE A 82 0.59 -3.43 8.65
N ILE A 83 1.63 -4.05 8.10
CA ILE A 83 3.00 -3.52 8.12
C ILE A 83 3.09 -2.27 7.23
N GLU A 84 2.51 -2.32 6.03
CA GLU A 84 2.48 -1.20 5.09
C GLU A 84 1.80 0.03 5.70
N ASP A 85 0.62 -0.14 6.30
CA ASP A 85 -0.09 0.92 7.05
C ASP A 85 0.82 1.57 8.11
N SER A 86 1.61 0.76 8.82
CA SER A 86 2.52 1.28 9.85
C SER A 86 3.73 2.02 9.29
N VAL A 87 4.27 1.59 8.15
CA VAL A 87 5.34 2.31 7.46
C VAL A 87 4.82 3.65 6.96
N LEU A 88 3.62 3.68 6.37
CA LEU A 88 2.97 4.91 5.90
C LEU A 88 2.71 5.90 7.05
N LEU A 89 2.19 5.41 8.18
CA LEU A 89 1.98 6.26 9.37
C LEU A 89 3.28 6.85 9.90
N GLN A 90 4.36 6.06 9.96
CA GLN A 90 5.68 6.54 10.37
C GLN A 90 6.21 7.60 9.39
N GLN A 91 6.12 7.36 8.08
CA GLN A 91 6.54 8.31 7.06
C GLN A 91 5.77 9.63 7.14
N GLY A 92 4.44 9.56 7.28
CA GLY A 92 3.58 10.75 7.44
C GLY A 92 3.92 11.53 8.71
N TYR A 93 4.18 10.86 9.83
CA TYR A 93 4.62 11.51 11.06
C TYR A 93 5.95 12.26 10.88
N LEU A 94 6.93 11.64 10.21
CA LEU A 94 8.23 12.27 9.95
C LEU A 94 8.14 13.46 8.99
N GLN A 95 7.34 13.34 7.93
CA GLN A 95 7.11 14.45 7.00
C GLN A 95 6.52 15.67 7.71
N ASN A 96 5.56 15.45 8.62
CA ASN A 96 4.97 16.53 9.43
C ASN A 96 5.98 17.20 10.37
N LEU A 97 6.99 16.48 10.88
CA LEU A 97 8.05 17.07 11.69
C LEU A 97 9.00 17.95 10.88
N VAL A 98 9.33 17.53 9.64
CA VAL A 98 10.23 18.28 8.76
C VAL A 98 9.54 19.52 8.19
N ASN A 99 8.25 19.42 7.83
CA ASN A 99 7.46 20.52 7.29
C ASN A 99 6.12 20.69 8.03
N PRO A 100 6.11 21.32 9.23
CA PRO A 100 4.89 21.48 10.04
C PRO A 100 3.79 22.31 9.38
N GLN A 101 4.16 23.17 8.43
CA GLN A 101 3.26 24.01 7.63
C GLN A 101 2.60 23.24 6.47
N GLN A 102 3.01 21.99 6.22
CA GLN A 102 2.42 21.08 5.24
C GLN A 102 1.63 19.97 5.94
N SER A 103 0.68 20.32 6.80
CA SER A 103 -0.47 19.45 7.14
C SER A 103 -1.41 19.24 5.92
N ARG A 104 -0.87 19.35 4.70
CA ARG A 104 -1.53 18.96 3.46
C ARG A 104 -1.12 17.53 3.17
N LYS A 105 -2.06 16.73 2.66
CA LYS A 105 -1.76 15.39 2.17
C LYS A 105 -0.52 15.46 1.27
N PRO A 106 0.41 14.48 1.34
CA PRO A 106 1.55 14.47 0.45
C PRO A 106 1.06 14.63 -0.99
N LEU A 107 1.66 15.55 -1.74
CA LEU A 107 1.25 15.86 -3.10
C LEU A 107 2.10 15.02 -4.06
N ALA A 108 1.46 14.24 -4.92
CA ALA A 108 2.12 13.45 -5.95
C ALA A 108 1.65 13.91 -7.33
N ARG A 109 2.59 14.29 -8.19
CA ARG A 109 2.33 14.52 -9.62
C ARG A 109 2.44 13.19 -10.35
N VAL A 110 1.36 12.75 -10.95
CA VAL A 110 1.27 11.42 -11.58
C VAL A 110 0.96 11.57 -13.05
N ALA A 111 1.87 11.11 -13.89
CA ALA A 111 1.68 11.00 -15.32
C ALA A 111 0.99 9.68 -15.68
N PHE A 112 -0.02 9.73 -16.53
CA PHE A 112 -0.72 8.53 -17.03
C PHE A 112 -1.15 8.71 -18.48
N LEU A 113 -1.32 7.59 -19.17
CA LEU A 113 -1.81 7.59 -20.56
C LEU A 113 -3.32 7.89 -20.61
N GLY A 114 -3.69 8.83 -21.48
CA GLY A 114 -5.08 9.10 -21.85
C GLY A 114 -5.75 10.18 -21.00
N ALA A 115 -7.03 10.41 -21.29
CA ALA A 115 -7.83 11.43 -20.60
C ALA A 115 -8.29 10.98 -19.20
N LYS A 116 -8.88 11.92 -18.45
CA LYS A 116 -9.58 11.62 -17.20
C LYS A 116 -10.70 10.61 -17.47
N GLY A 117 -10.76 9.55 -16.66
CA GLY A 117 -11.66 8.41 -16.80
C GLY A 117 -11.06 7.22 -17.55
N SER A 118 -9.84 7.33 -18.10
CA SER A 118 -9.13 6.18 -18.66
C SER A 118 -8.77 5.15 -17.57
N TYR A 119 -8.50 3.91 -17.98
CA TYR A 119 -8.05 2.87 -17.04
C TYR A 119 -6.79 3.29 -16.27
N SER A 120 -5.82 3.94 -16.93
CA SER A 120 -4.60 4.43 -16.29
C SER A 120 -4.89 5.57 -15.31
N HIS A 121 -5.88 6.43 -15.59
CA HIS A 121 -6.33 7.46 -14.66
C HIS A 121 -6.97 6.86 -13.41
N LEU A 122 -7.88 5.89 -13.58
CA LEU A 122 -8.54 5.19 -12.48
C LEU A 122 -7.54 4.40 -11.62
N ALA A 123 -6.61 3.70 -12.27
CA ALA A 123 -5.49 2.99 -11.64
C ALA A 123 -4.63 3.93 -10.78
N SER A 124 -4.27 5.10 -11.33
CA SER A 124 -3.51 6.13 -10.62
C SER A 124 -4.26 6.57 -9.36
N ARG A 125 -5.55 6.92 -9.50
CA ARG A 125 -6.36 7.35 -8.36
C ARG A 125 -6.48 6.29 -7.29
N GLU A 126 -6.72 5.03 -7.65
CA GLU A 126 -6.83 3.95 -6.68
C GLU A 126 -5.53 3.75 -5.89
N TYR A 127 -4.39 3.70 -6.59
CA TYR A 127 -3.09 3.49 -5.96
C TYR A 127 -2.76 4.55 -4.91
N PHE A 128 -2.93 5.83 -5.27
CA PHE A 128 -2.55 6.95 -4.40
C PHE A 128 -3.63 7.29 -3.35
N SER A 129 -4.89 6.91 -3.57
CA SER A 129 -5.94 7.06 -2.55
C SER A 129 -5.65 6.21 -1.32
N ARG A 130 -5.10 4.99 -1.49
CA ARG A 130 -4.66 4.12 -0.39
C ARG A 130 -3.54 4.74 0.44
N LYS A 131 -2.74 5.64 -0.14
CA LYS A 131 -1.62 6.34 0.50
C LYS A 131 -2.00 7.70 1.10
N ASN A 132 -3.29 8.05 1.12
CA ASN A 132 -3.80 9.35 1.57
C ASN A 132 -3.05 10.55 0.95
N THR A 133 -2.69 10.44 -0.33
CA THR A 133 -1.87 11.40 -1.09
C THR A 133 -2.78 12.23 -2.00
N GLU A 134 -2.57 13.56 -2.06
CA GLU A 134 -3.20 14.44 -3.04
C GLU A 134 -2.55 14.25 -4.41
N LEU A 135 -3.36 14.22 -5.47
CA LEU A 135 -2.90 13.92 -6.83
C LEU A 135 -2.94 15.16 -7.71
N ILE A 136 -1.82 15.47 -8.35
CA ILE A 136 -1.79 16.29 -9.56
C ILE A 136 -1.73 15.34 -10.74
N GLU A 137 -2.80 15.36 -11.53
CA GLU A 137 -3.00 14.46 -12.66
C GLU A 137 -2.41 15.09 -13.92
N LEU A 138 -1.44 14.40 -14.53
CA LEU A 138 -0.83 14.81 -15.80
C LEU A 138 -1.21 13.79 -16.88
N ASN A 139 -2.06 14.21 -17.82
CA ASN A 139 -2.45 13.38 -18.95
C ASN A 139 -1.35 13.41 -20.02
N CYS A 140 -0.99 12.24 -20.54
CA CYS A 140 -0.07 12.07 -21.66
C CYS A 140 -0.77 11.37 -22.82
N GLU A 141 -0.33 11.62 -24.04
CA GLU A 141 -0.87 11.01 -25.27
C GLU A 141 -0.17 9.70 -25.63
N HIS A 142 1.07 9.50 -25.17
CA HIS A 142 1.88 8.32 -25.46
C HIS A 142 2.61 7.77 -24.23
N PHE A 143 2.89 6.46 -24.19
CA PHE A 143 3.65 5.86 -23.08
C PHE A 143 5.05 6.46 -22.91
N LYS A 144 5.71 6.80 -24.03
CA LYS A 144 7.02 7.48 -24.04
C LYS A 144 6.97 8.86 -23.39
N GLU A 145 5.83 9.54 -23.49
CA GLU A 145 5.66 10.84 -22.85
C GLU A 145 5.51 10.68 -21.33
N VAL A 146 4.79 9.64 -20.87
CA VAL A 146 4.70 9.30 -19.44
C VAL A 146 6.09 9.07 -18.86
N THR A 147 6.91 8.22 -19.48
CA THR A 147 8.27 7.94 -18.97
C THR A 147 9.14 9.19 -18.96
N ARG A 148 9.15 9.97 -20.06
CA ARG A 148 9.94 11.21 -20.17
C ARG A 148 9.52 12.27 -19.15
N THR A 149 8.22 12.38 -18.86
CA THR A 149 7.68 13.33 -17.88
C THR A 149 8.17 13.00 -16.47
N VAL A 150 8.29 11.71 -16.14
CA VAL A 150 8.86 11.25 -14.87
C VAL A 150 10.38 11.45 -14.83
N GLU A 151 11.10 11.05 -15.88
CA GLU A 151 12.57 11.19 -15.96
C GLU A 151 13.03 12.66 -15.90
N SER A 152 12.25 13.57 -16.47
CA SER A 152 12.52 15.01 -16.42
C SER A 152 12.09 15.68 -15.11
N GLY A 153 11.48 14.94 -14.18
CA GLY A 153 11.03 15.46 -12.88
C GLY A 153 9.76 16.33 -12.94
N HIS A 154 9.06 16.37 -14.08
CA HIS A 154 7.76 17.04 -14.20
C HIS A 154 6.64 16.26 -13.50
N ALA A 155 6.75 14.92 -13.50
CA ALA A 155 5.95 14.02 -12.68
C ALA A 155 6.84 13.32 -11.65
N ASP A 156 6.27 13.00 -10.48
CA ASP A 156 6.92 12.20 -9.45
C ASP A 156 6.76 10.70 -9.72
N TYR A 157 5.65 10.31 -10.36
CA TYR A 157 5.32 8.93 -10.70
C TYR A 157 4.69 8.83 -12.10
N GLY A 158 4.88 7.67 -12.74
CA GLY A 158 4.21 7.30 -13.98
C GLY A 158 3.42 6.01 -13.81
N VAL A 159 2.19 5.97 -14.33
CA VAL A 159 1.38 4.74 -14.35
C VAL A 159 1.33 4.21 -15.77
N LEU A 160 1.88 3.01 -15.94
CA LEU A 160 1.98 2.31 -17.22
C LEU A 160 1.34 0.92 -17.10
N PRO A 161 0.45 0.54 -18.02
CA PRO A 161 -0.10 -0.80 -18.06
C PRO A 161 0.94 -1.77 -18.65
N ILE A 162 1.20 -2.88 -17.96
CA ILE A 162 2.11 -3.93 -18.44
C ILE A 162 1.37 -5.06 -19.16
N GLU A 163 0.07 -5.20 -18.92
CA GLU A 163 -0.79 -6.23 -19.50
C GLU A 163 -2.24 -5.73 -19.58
N ASN A 164 -3.01 -6.19 -20.57
CA ASN A 164 -4.45 -6.03 -20.62
C ASN A 164 -5.14 -7.29 -21.18
N THR A 165 -6.45 -7.42 -20.95
CA THR A 165 -7.24 -8.60 -21.35
C THR A 165 -7.46 -8.73 -22.86
N SER A 166 -7.23 -7.68 -23.63
CA SER A 166 -7.49 -7.65 -25.08
C SER A 166 -6.29 -8.07 -25.91
N SER A 167 -5.10 -7.63 -25.51
CA SER A 167 -3.84 -7.75 -26.24
C SER A 167 -2.77 -8.52 -25.47
N GLY A 168 -3.05 -8.91 -24.21
CA GLY A 168 -2.07 -9.52 -23.33
C GLY A 168 -1.00 -8.51 -22.93
N SER A 169 0.26 -8.96 -22.93
CA SER A 169 1.42 -8.13 -22.56
C SER A 169 1.58 -6.92 -23.50
N ILE A 170 1.82 -5.75 -22.92
CA ILE A 170 1.99 -4.50 -23.67
C ILE A 170 3.48 -4.28 -23.93
N ASN A 171 3.99 -4.90 -25.00
CA ASN A 171 5.42 -4.90 -25.35
C ASN A 171 6.02 -3.49 -25.44
N GLU A 172 5.27 -2.50 -25.93
CA GLU A 172 5.73 -1.10 -26.03
C GLU A 172 6.17 -0.55 -24.67
N VAL A 173 5.46 -0.90 -23.58
CA VAL A 173 5.81 -0.48 -22.22
C VAL A 173 7.08 -1.20 -21.74
N TYR A 174 7.22 -2.49 -22.03
CA TYR A 174 8.44 -3.24 -21.70
C TYR A 174 9.67 -2.67 -22.41
N ASP A 175 9.56 -2.37 -23.70
CA ASP A 175 10.64 -1.79 -24.50
C ASP A 175 11.03 -0.41 -23.95
N LEU A 176 10.04 0.41 -23.57
CA LEU A 176 10.31 1.71 -22.94
C LEU A 176 11.06 1.55 -21.61
N LEU A 177 10.60 0.65 -20.73
CA LEU A 177 11.21 0.46 -19.42
C LEU A 177 12.69 0.02 -19.53
N GLN A 178 13.05 -0.79 -20.52
CA GLN A 178 14.45 -1.18 -20.79
C GLN A 178 15.36 0.00 -21.13
N HIS A 179 14.80 1.10 -21.62
CA HIS A 179 15.55 2.28 -22.06
C HIS A 179 15.42 3.48 -21.11
N THR A 180 14.86 3.28 -19.92
CA THR A 180 14.69 4.34 -18.91
C THR A 180 15.61 4.14 -17.72
N THR A 181 15.87 5.22 -16.98
CA THR A 181 16.55 5.15 -15.66
C THR A 181 15.57 5.01 -14.50
N LEU A 182 14.30 4.71 -14.79
CA LEU A 182 13.23 4.63 -13.81
C LEU A 182 13.20 3.27 -13.11
N TYR A 183 12.59 3.23 -11.92
CA TYR A 183 12.41 2.01 -11.13
C TYR A 183 10.93 1.79 -10.85
N ILE A 184 10.50 0.53 -10.86
CA ILE A 184 9.14 0.15 -10.48
C ILE A 184 9.03 0.19 -8.96
N VAL A 185 8.12 1.03 -8.46
CA VAL A 185 7.90 1.24 -7.01
C VAL A 185 6.57 0.67 -6.50
N GLY A 186 5.77 0.09 -7.39
CA GLY A 186 4.51 -0.54 -7.05
C GLY A 186 3.79 -1.10 -8.26
N GLU A 187 2.80 -1.95 -7.99
CA GLU A 187 1.92 -2.56 -8.97
C GLU A 187 0.47 -2.54 -8.46
N LEU A 188 -0.48 -2.63 -9.38
CA LEU A 188 -1.89 -2.81 -9.08
C LEU A 188 -2.58 -3.53 -10.25
N THR A 189 -3.73 -4.14 -9.96
CA THR A 189 -4.57 -4.77 -10.98
C THR A 189 -5.92 -4.07 -10.98
N GLN A 190 -6.32 -3.54 -12.14
CA GLN A 190 -7.68 -3.07 -12.38
C GLN A 190 -8.50 -4.22 -12.99
N PRO A 191 -9.70 -4.50 -12.47
CA PRO A 191 -10.61 -5.50 -13.04
C PRO A 191 -11.20 -5.05 -14.39
#